data_AF-A0A9E1TWZ1-F1
#
_entry.id   AF-A0A9E1TWZ1-F1
#
_cell.length_a   1.000
_cell.length_b   1.000
_cell.length_c   1.000
_cell.angle_alpha   90.00
_cell.angle_beta   90.00
_cell.angle_gamma   90.00
#
_symmetry.space_group_name_H-M   'P 1'
#
loop_
_entity.id
_entity.type
_entity.pdbx_description
1 polymer ?
#
loop_
_entity_poly.entity_id
_entity_poly.type
_entity_poly.pdbx_seq_one_letter_code
_entity_poly.pdbx_strand_id
1 'polypeptide(L)'
;MTSVLFETHHLYYLPNFTPVIQELKKRGGFNISASIPHKMPKDEQKIFYDACSNLGIPVIKALNEEDRIEKIKEENFDVILVGNVGQLNHLTSKKTISVMVYHGIGLKQSYYRDIDDRINIRSVESQDRFDELKGKGHKNLVLTGFTKLDPLIDLDSEEVLRLGQDLGFDPDKKTILYAPSFYPSS
;
A
#
# COMPACT_ATOMS: atom_id res chain seq x y z
N MET A 1 -17.73 -13.02 -5.89
CA MET A 1 -16.68 -12.64 -4.93
C MET A 1 -15.78 -11.65 -5.65
N THR A 2 -15.63 -10.43 -5.14
CA THR A 2 -14.92 -9.35 -5.86
C THR A 2 -13.42 -9.59 -5.82
N SER A 3 -12.76 -9.61 -6.97
CA SER A 3 -11.31 -9.82 -7.04
C SER A 3 -10.56 -8.50 -6.84
N VAL A 4 -9.59 -8.50 -5.92
CA VAL A 4 -8.86 -7.32 -5.48
C VAL A 4 -7.37 -7.59 -5.54
N LEU A 5 -6.64 -6.77 -6.29
CA LEU A 5 -5.18 -6.81 -6.35
C LEU A 5 -4.57 -5.62 -5.61
N PHE A 6 -3.60 -5.88 -4.75
CA PHE A 6 -2.71 -4.87 -4.18
C PHE A 6 -1.39 -4.85 -4.94
N GLU A 7 -1.26 -3.92 -5.89
CA GLU A 7 -0.04 -3.73 -6.68
C GLU A 7 0.92 -2.80 -5.94
N THR A 8 2.05 -3.39 -5.53
CA THR A 8 3.02 -2.77 -4.64
C THR A 8 4.32 -2.54 -5.40
N HIS A 9 4.54 -1.33 -5.94
CA HIS A 9 5.78 -1.05 -6.71
C HIS A 9 7.05 -1.21 -5.86
N HIS A 10 6.97 -0.93 -4.56
CA HIS A 10 8.04 -1.13 -3.59
C HIS A 10 7.47 -1.69 -2.28
N LEU A 11 8.21 -2.56 -1.61
CA LEU A 11 7.84 -3.19 -0.34
C LEU A 11 7.30 -2.20 0.70
N TYR A 12 7.89 -1.01 0.79
CA TYR A 12 7.50 -0.01 1.80
C TYR A 12 6.11 0.61 1.56
N TYR A 13 5.44 0.29 0.45
CA TYR A 13 4.03 0.65 0.26
C TYR A 13 3.09 -0.33 0.98
N LEU A 14 3.48 -1.60 1.17
CA LEU A 14 2.66 -2.64 1.78
C LEU A 14 2.08 -2.25 3.17
N PRO A 15 2.81 -1.53 4.05
CA PRO A 15 2.24 -1.03 5.29
C PRO A 15 1.01 -0.11 5.13
N ASN A 16 0.88 0.62 4.00
CA ASN A 16 -0.32 1.43 3.74
C ASN A 16 -1.52 0.55 3.35
N PHE A 17 -1.27 -0.64 2.79
CA PHE A 17 -2.30 -1.57 2.34
C PHE A 17 -2.71 -2.56 3.41
N THR A 18 -1.83 -2.86 4.37
CA THR A 18 -2.07 -3.90 5.38
C THR A 18 -3.38 -3.70 6.14
N PRO A 19 -3.73 -2.49 6.64
CA PRO A 19 -5.01 -2.26 7.31
C PRO A 19 -6.21 -2.45 6.38
N VAL A 20 -6.08 -2.02 5.12
CA VAL A 20 -7.12 -2.22 4.10
C VAL A 20 -7.34 -3.71 3.81
N ILE A 21 -6.25 -4.49 3.66
CA ILE A 21 -6.30 -5.94 3.46
C ILE A 21 -7.03 -6.61 4.64
N GLN A 22 -6.66 -6.26 5.87
CA GLN A 22 -7.26 -6.82 7.08
C GLN A 22 -8.77 -6.51 7.17
N GLU A 23 -9.17 -5.27 6.89
CA GLU A 23 -10.57 -4.88 6.91
C GLU A 23 -11.38 -5.57 5.79
N LEU A 24 -10.83 -5.70 4.58
CA LEU A 24 -11.48 -6.45 3.50
C LEU A 24 -11.65 -7.93 3.86
N LYS A 25 -10.66 -8.55 4.50
CA LYS A 25 -10.76 -9.92 5.01
C LYS A 25 -11.86 -10.06 6.06
N LYS A 26 -11.92 -9.14 7.01
CA LYS A 26 -12.94 -9.11 8.07
C LYS A 26 -14.36 -9.01 7.52
N ARG A 27 -14.56 -8.18 6.49
CA ARG A 27 -15.88 -8.03 5.83
C ARG A 27 -16.27 -9.25 5.00
N GLY A 28 -15.30 -9.98 4.46
CA GLY A 28 -15.52 -11.09 3.55
C GLY A 28 -16.06 -10.65 2.18
N GLY A 29 -16.26 -11.61 1.27
CA GLY A 29 -16.75 -11.34 -0.08
C GLY A 29 -15.69 -10.89 -1.10
N PHE A 30 -14.42 -10.79 -0.69
CA PHE A 30 -13.29 -10.38 -1.52
C PHE A 30 -12.27 -11.51 -1.70
N ASN A 31 -11.83 -11.71 -2.94
CA ASN A 31 -10.66 -12.52 -3.29
C ASN A 31 -9.45 -11.59 -3.38
N ILE A 32 -8.55 -11.65 -2.40
CA ILE A 32 -7.44 -10.70 -2.28
C ILE A 32 -6.15 -11.34 -2.77
N SER A 33 -5.44 -10.66 -3.66
CA SER A 33 -4.10 -10.99 -4.13
C SER A 33 -3.17 -9.80 -4.00
N ALA A 34 -1.86 -10.06 -3.95
CA ALA A 34 -0.83 -9.03 -3.93
C ALA A 34 0.21 -9.26 -5.04
N SER A 35 0.97 -8.23 -5.36
CA SER A 35 1.92 -8.25 -6.46
C SER A 35 3.01 -7.20 -6.28
N ILE A 36 4.23 -7.50 -6.74
CA ILE A 36 5.39 -6.60 -6.76
C ILE A 36 6.13 -6.76 -8.10
N PRO A 37 6.65 -5.69 -8.72
CA PRO A 37 7.40 -5.79 -9.97
C PRO A 37 8.61 -6.73 -9.88
N HIS A 38 8.79 -7.58 -10.88
CA HIS A 38 9.90 -8.53 -10.96
C HIS A 38 11.27 -7.83 -11.01
N LYS A 39 11.32 -6.57 -11.50
CA LYS A 39 12.52 -5.74 -11.54
C LYS A 39 13.00 -5.27 -10.15
N MET A 40 12.22 -5.44 -9.09
CA MET A 40 12.65 -5.08 -7.74
C MET A 40 13.79 -5.98 -7.25
N PRO A 41 14.66 -5.49 -6.35
CA PRO A 41 15.70 -6.31 -5.74
C PRO A 41 15.15 -7.62 -5.18
N LYS A 42 15.90 -8.72 -5.34
CA LYS A 42 15.45 -10.06 -4.90
C LYS A 42 15.14 -10.13 -3.40
N ASP A 43 15.93 -9.42 -2.58
CA ASP A 43 15.71 -9.36 -1.14
C ASP A 43 14.40 -8.61 -0.81
N GLU A 44 14.11 -7.54 -1.54
CA GLU A 44 12.84 -6.80 -1.40
C GLU A 44 11.64 -7.67 -1.77
N GLN A 45 11.74 -8.40 -2.88
CA GLN A 45 10.71 -9.37 -3.29
C GLN A 45 10.52 -10.47 -2.24
N LYS A 46 11.61 -11.02 -1.70
CA LYS A 46 11.55 -12.07 -0.68
C LYS A 46 10.80 -11.59 0.57
N ILE A 47 11.19 -10.42 1.12
CA ILE A 47 10.53 -9.85 2.29
C ILE A 47 9.05 -9.55 1.99
N PHE A 48 8.73 -9.07 0.79
CA PHE A 48 7.35 -8.87 0.37
C PHE A 48 6.54 -10.17 0.35
N TYR A 49 7.12 -11.26 -0.15
CA TYR A 49 6.47 -12.58 -0.16
C TYR A 49 6.24 -13.11 1.24
N ASP A 50 7.22 -13.00 2.13
CA ASP A 50 7.11 -13.43 3.52
C ASP A 50 6.03 -12.61 4.25
N ALA A 51 5.99 -11.29 4.03
CA ALA A 51 4.96 -10.42 4.59
C ALA A 51 3.55 -10.78 4.07
N CYS A 52 3.38 -11.03 2.77
CA CYS A 52 2.10 -11.46 2.21
C CYS A 52 1.67 -12.84 2.71
N SER A 53 2.63 -13.75 2.91
CA SER A 53 2.38 -15.07 3.51
C SER A 53 1.87 -14.92 4.95
N ASN A 54 2.48 -14.05 5.76
CA ASN A 54 2.02 -13.75 7.11
C ASN A 54 0.62 -13.11 7.13
N LEU A 55 0.32 -12.29 6.11
CA LEU A 55 -1.03 -11.75 5.91
C LEU A 55 -2.00 -12.81 5.37
N GLY A 56 -1.54 -13.99 4.96
CA GLY A 56 -2.36 -15.05 4.39
C GLY A 56 -3.01 -14.66 3.06
N ILE A 57 -2.29 -13.95 2.18
CA ILE A 57 -2.76 -13.60 0.84
C ILE A 57 -1.82 -14.15 -0.24
N PRO A 58 -2.36 -14.67 -1.36
CA PRO A 58 -1.55 -15.12 -2.49
C PRO A 58 -0.81 -13.95 -3.15
N VAL A 59 0.36 -14.25 -3.71
CA VAL A 59 1.15 -13.31 -4.49
C VAL A 59 1.24 -13.76 -5.94
N ILE A 60 0.96 -12.85 -6.88
CA ILE A 60 1.14 -13.09 -8.31
C ILE A 60 2.64 -13.07 -8.61
N LYS A 61 3.18 -14.20 -9.08
CA LYS A 61 4.60 -14.39 -9.41
C LYS A 61 4.75 -14.87 -10.85
N ALA A 62 5.85 -14.45 -11.49
CA ALA A 62 6.21 -14.91 -12.81
C ALA A 62 7.74 -14.92 -13.00
N LEU A 63 8.20 -15.52 -14.11
CA LEU A 63 9.63 -15.67 -14.41
C LEU A 63 10.28 -14.35 -14.80
N ASN A 64 9.50 -13.41 -15.34
CA ASN A 64 9.92 -12.07 -15.71
C ASN A 64 8.77 -11.07 -15.53
N GLU A 65 9.02 -9.79 -15.82
CA GLU A 65 8.03 -8.71 -15.63
C GLU A 65 6.90 -8.74 -16.67
N GLU A 66 7.18 -9.14 -17.91
CA GLU A 66 6.19 -9.22 -18.99
C GLU A 66 5.15 -10.30 -18.69
N ASP A 67 5.61 -11.49 -18.31
CA ASP A 67 4.76 -12.60 -17.87
C ASP A 67 3.91 -12.21 -16.65
N ARG A 68 4.47 -11.42 -15.72
CA ARG A 68 3.72 -10.95 -14.53
C ARG A 68 2.58 -10.02 -14.93
N ILE A 69 2.86 -9.07 -15.82
CA ILE A 69 1.87 -8.13 -16.35
C ILE A 69 0.78 -8.88 -17.12
N GLU A 70 1.15 -9.85 -17.95
CA GLU A 70 0.20 -10.68 -18.69
C GLU A 70 -0.73 -11.45 -17.75
N LYS A 71 -0.18 -12.15 -16.76
CA LYS A 71 -0.99 -12.83 -15.73
C LYS A 71 -1.97 -11.89 -15.03
N ILE A 72 -1.53 -10.70 -14.63
CA ILE A 72 -2.41 -9.72 -13.97
C ILE A 72 -3.56 -9.29 -14.88
N LYS A 73 -3.29 -9.11 -16.18
CA LYS A 73 -4.32 -8.77 -17.17
C LYS A 73 -5.30 -9.93 -17.39
N GLU A 74 -4.80 -11.16 -17.48
CA GLU A 74 -5.61 -12.36 -17.68
C GLU A 74 -6.55 -12.61 -16.50
N GLU A 75 -6.07 -12.42 -15.27
CA GLU A 75 -6.89 -12.47 -14.04
C GLU A 75 -8.01 -11.41 -14.03
N ASN A 76 -7.82 -10.30 -14.76
CA ASN A 76 -8.79 -9.23 -14.96
C ASN A 76 -9.51 -8.80 -13.66
N PHE A 77 -8.70 -8.36 -12.69
CA PHE A 77 -9.18 -7.95 -11.36
C PHE A 77 -10.29 -6.88 -11.44
N ASP A 78 -11.31 -7.02 -10.59
CA ASP A 78 -12.38 -6.04 -10.44
C ASP A 78 -11.83 -4.73 -9.85
N VAL A 79 -10.93 -4.84 -8.87
CA VAL A 79 -10.30 -3.71 -8.19
C VAL A 79 -8.78 -3.86 -8.15
N ILE A 80 -8.05 -2.78 -8.45
CA ILE A 80 -6.59 -2.71 -8.26
C ILE A 80 -6.26 -1.51 -7.37
N LEU A 81 -5.60 -1.77 -6.24
CA LEU A 81 -5.08 -0.75 -5.34
C LEU A 81 -3.60 -0.50 -5.61
N VAL A 82 -3.22 0.78 -5.67
CA VAL A 82 -1.83 1.23 -5.88
C VAL A 82 -1.43 2.36 -4.94
N GLY A 83 -0.15 2.40 -4.60
CA GLY A 83 0.45 3.46 -3.78
C GLY A 83 0.95 4.64 -4.60
N ASN A 84 1.13 4.43 -5.90
CA ASN A 84 1.57 5.38 -6.92
C ASN A 84 1.07 4.87 -8.29
N VAL A 85 0.87 5.76 -9.26
CA VAL A 85 0.46 5.40 -10.63
C VAL A 85 1.38 4.36 -11.28
N GLY A 86 2.71 4.55 -11.23
CA GLY A 86 3.71 3.68 -11.86
C GLY A 86 3.26 3.04 -13.19
N GLN A 87 3.09 1.72 -13.23
CA GLN A 87 2.67 0.99 -14.44
C GLN A 87 1.18 0.62 -14.49
N LEU A 88 0.33 1.27 -13.69
CA LEU A 88 -1.09 0.94 -13.57
C LEU A 88 -1.83 0.84 -14.92
N ASN A 89 -1.53 1.74 -15.86
CA ASN A 89 -2.11 1.73 -17.20
C ASN A 89 -1.82 0.44 -17.98
N HIS A 90 -0.71 -0.24 -17.67
CA HIS A 90 -0.37 -1.53 -18.26
C HIS A 90 -0.98 -2.71 -17.51
N LEU A 91 -1.45 -2.54 -16.27
CA LEU A 91 -2.00 -3.64 -15.46
C LEU A 91 -3.53 -3.72 -15.54
N THR A 92 -4.16 -2.60 -15.84
CA THR A 92 -5.61 -2.44 -15.75
C THR A 92 -6.32 -2.62 -17.09
N SER A 93 -7.57 -3.09 -17.03
CA SER A 93 -8.53 -2.99 -18.15
C SER A 93 -9.46 -1.79 -17.95
N LYS A 94 -10.29 -1.43 -18.96
CA LYS A 94 -11.31 -0.37 -18.81
C LYS A 94 -12.38 -0.69 -17.75
N LYS A 95 -12.55 -1.97 -17.40
CA LYS A 95 -13.57 -2.44 -16.46
C LYS A 95 -13.09 -2.41 -15.01
N THR A 96 -11.78 -2.51 -14.80
CA THR A 96 -11.16 -2.48 -13.47
C THR A 96 -11.39 -1.12 -12.79
N ILE A 97 -11.78 -1.12 -11.52
CA ILE A 97 -11.79 0.06 -10.67
C ILE A 97 -10.40 0.19 -10.04
N SER A 98 -9.67 1.25 -10.37
CA SER A 98 -8.37 1.51 -9.73
C SER A 98 -8.50 2.53 -8.60
N VAL A 99 -7.88 2.19 -7.47
CA VAL A 99 -7.93 2.98 -6.24
C VAL A 99 -6.51 3.34 -5.84
N MET A 100 -6.25 4.63 -5.64
CA MET A 100 -4.97 5.09 -5.13
C MET A 100 -5.06 5.33 -3.63
N VAL A 101 -4.30 4.56 -2.85
CA VAL A 101 -4.03 4.83 -1.43
C VAL A 101 -2.61 5.34 -1.35
N TYR A 102 -2.45 6.67 -1.46
CA TYR A 102 -1.17 7.27 -1.78
C TYR A 102 -0.14 7.09 -0.65
N HIS A 103 1.07 6.66 -1.01
CA HIS A 103 2.15 6.45 -0.04
C HIS A 103 2.89 7.76 0.34
N GLY A 104 2.88 8.74 -0.55
CA GLY A 104 3.73 9.93 -0.48
C GLY A 104 3.05 11.11 0.20
N ILE A 105 2.80 11.07 1.50
CA ILE A 105 2.12 12.18 2.20
C ILE A 105 3.06 13.35 2.54
N GLY A 106 2.48 14.53 2.82
CA GLY A 106 3.19 15.72 3.32
C GLY A 106 3.44 16.81 2.26
N LEU A 107 4.60 17.48 2.36
CA LEU A 107 4.99 18.61 1.50
C LEU A 107 5.55 18.21 0.12
N LYS A 108 5.54 16.91 -0.20
CA LYS A 108 6.14 16.40 -1.44
C LYS A 108 5.34 16.86 -2.66
N GLN A 109 6.04 17.50 -3.60
CA GLN A 109 5.44 17.95 -4.85
C GLN A 109 4.96 16.80 -5.75
N SER A 110 5.51 15.59 -5.58
CA SER A 110 5.09 14.40 -6.32
C SER A 110 3.60 14.09 -6.18
N TYR A 111 3.00 14.43 -5.04
CA TYR A 111 1.57 14.23 -4.79
C TYR A 111 0.70 14.88 -5.88
N TYR A 112 1.08 16.08 -6.34
CA TYR A 112 0.33 16.82 -7.36
C TYR A 112 0.71 16.41 -8.78
N ARG A 113 1.82 15.70 -8.97
CA ARG A 113 2.29 15.25 -10.28
C ARG A 113 1.80 13.85 -10.63
N ASP A 114 1.56 13.02 -9.62
CA ASP A 114 1.06 11.65 -9.80
C ASP A 114 -0.46 11.62 -10.01
N ILE A 115 -0.96 12.55 -10.84
CA ILE A 115 -2.36 12.65 -11.24
C ILE A 115 -2.50 12.01 -12.61
N ASP A 116 -3.32 10.98 -12.67
CA ASP A 116 -3.57 10.15 -13.83
C ASP A 116 -5.07 9.81 -13.83
N ASP A 117 -5.68 9.96 -15.00
CA ASP A 117 -7.10 9.74 -15.26
C ASP A 117 -7.51 8.27 -15.09
N ARG A 118 -6.53 7.36 -15.11
CA ARG A 118 -6.79 5.96 -14.83
C ARG A 118 -7.29 5.75 -13.42
N ILE A 119 -6.90 6.59 -12.47
CA ILE A 119 -7.35 6.47 -11.08
C ILE A 119 -8.83 6.81 -10.96
N ASN A 120 -9.65 5.81 -10.63
CA ASN A 120 -11.07 5.99 -10.43
C ASN A 120 -11.38 6.62 -9.07
N ILE A 121 -10.59 6.30 -8.03
CA ILE A 121 -10.78 6.77 -6.66
C ILE A 121 -9.41 7.08 -6.03
N ARG A 122 -9.28 8.23 -5.37
CA ARG A 122 -8.11 8.66 -4.61
C ARG A 122 -8.50 8.81 -3.15
N SER A 123 -7.87 7.98 -2.31
CA SER A 123 -7.88 8.14 -0.86
C SER A 123 -7.01 9.34 -0.49
N VAL A 124 -7.55 10.23 0.33
CA VAL A 124 -6.92 11.47 0.78
C VAL A 124 -6.80 11.46 2.29
N GLU A 125 -5.63 11.85 2.78
CA GLU A 125 -5.22 11.68 4.17
C GLU A 125 -5.69 12.79 5.12
N SER A 126 -6.00 13.98 4.59
CA SER A 126 -6.36 15.15 5.41
C SER A 126 -7.38 16.05 4.73
N GLN A 127 -8.13 16.81 5.53
CA GLN A 127 -9.14 17.75 5.05
C GLN A 127 -8.50 18.86 4.19
N ASP A 128 -7.39 19.44 4.66
CA ASP A 128 -6.67 20.49 3.92
C ASP A 128 -6.25 20.02 2.52
N ARG A 129 -5.72 18.80 2.43
CA ARG A 129 -5.34 18.19 1.14
C ARG A 129 -6.54 17.96 0.24
N PHE A 130 -7.64 17.46 0.82
CA PHE A 130 -8.87 17.21 0.10
C PHE A 130 -9.44 18.49 -0.51
N ASP A 131 -9.50 19.56 0.27
CA ASP A 131 -9.99 20.87 -0.17
C ASP A 131 -9.09 21.49 -1.24
N GLU A 132 -7.77 21.36 -1.12
CA GLU A 132 -6.84 21.83 -2.15
C GLU A 132 -7.04 21.11 -3.49
N LEU A 133 -7.12 19.77 -3.49
CA LEU A 133 -7.33 18.99 -4.70
C LEU A 133 -8.71 19.23 -5.31
N LYS A 134 -9.73 19.37 -4.47
CA LYS A 134 -11.08 19.72 -4.90
C LYS A 134 -11.11 21.11 -5.53
N GLY A 135 -10.40 22.09 -4.95
CA GLY A 135 -10.22 23.43 -5.49
C GLY A 135 -9.52 23.44 -6.85
N LYS A 136 -8.62 22.47 -7.11
CA LYS A 136 -8.01 22.22 -8.43
C LYS A 136 -8.92 21.48 -9.42
N GLY A 137 -10.12 21.10 -9.02
CA GLY A 137 -11.13 20.48 -9.88
C GLY A 137 -11.12 18.94 -9.90
N HIS A 138 -10.34 18.28 -9.04
CA HIS A 138 -10.37 16.82 -8.93
C HIS A 138 -11.68 16.34 -8.29
N LYS A 139 -12.30 15.32 -8.89
CA LYS A 139 -13.63 14.80 -8.52
C LYS A 139 -13.61 13.39 -7.96
N ASN A 140 -12.51 12.68 -8.12
CA ASN A 140 -12.32 11.28 -7.72
C ASN A 140 -11.73 11.16 -6.31
N LEU A 141 -12.08 12.04 -5.38
CA LEU A 141 -11.46 12.13 -4.05
C LEU A 141 -12.37 11.52 -2.97
N VAL A 142 -11.78 10.81 -2.02
CA VAL A 142 -12.44 10.31 -0.80
C VAL A 142 -11.53 10.60 0.39
N LEU A 143 -12.03 11.34 1.38
CA LEU A 143 -11.31 11.57 2.62
C LEU A 143 -11.33 10.30 3.48
N THR A 144 -10.16 9.70 3.72
CA THR A 144 -10.04 8.42 4.43
C THR A 144 -9.07 8.44 5.60
N GLY A 145 -8.25 9.49 5.73
CA GLY A 145 -7.13 9.47 6.68
C GLY A 145 -5.92 8.70 6.15
N PHE A 146 -4.88 8.58 6.97
CA PHE A 146 -3.62 7.92 6.60
C PHE A 146 -3.58 6.50 7.17
N THR A 147 -3.88 5.52 6.31
CA THR A 147 -4.08 4.11 6.71
C THR A 147 -2.93 3.51 7.51
N LYS A 148 -1.68 3.93 7.25
CA LYS A 148 -0.51 3.43 8.00
C LYS A 148 -0.57 3.75 9.52
N LEU A 149 -1.42 4.69 9.93
CA LEU A 149 -1.66 5.01 11.34
C LEU A 149 -2.79 4.20 11.96
N ASP A 150 -3.60 3.50 11.18
CA ASP A 150 -4.73 2.70 11.70
C ASP A 150 -4.29 1.73 12.80
N PRO A 151 -3.15 1.01 12.69
CA PRO A 151 -2.70 0.11 13.77
C PRO A 151 -2.38 0.83 15.09
N LEU A 152 -2.19 2.16 15.09
CA LEU A 152 -1.91 2.92 16.30
C LEU A 152 -3.14 3.09 17.20
N ILE A 153 -4.34 2.93 16.63
CA ILE A 153 -5.60 3.15 17.36
C ILE A 153 -5.85 2.00 18.35
N ASP A 154 -5.51 0.77 17.94
CA ASP A 154 -5.76 -0.46 18.70
C ASP A 154 -4.48 -1.07 19.28
N LEU A 155 -3.46 -0.23 19.60
CA LEU A 155 -2.21 -0.71 20.17
C LEU A 155 -2.44 -1.34 21.55
N ASP A 156 -2.17 -2.65 21.65
CA ASP A 156 -2.16 -3.36 22.91
C ASP A 156 -0.84 -3.11 23.67
N SER A 157 -0.96 -2.58 24.88
CA SER A 157 0.17 -2.31 25.75
C SER A 157 0.92 -3.61 26.13
N GLU A 158 0.22 -4.74 26.22
CA GLU A 158 0.85 -6.04 26.49
C GLU A 158 1.69 -6.50 25.30
N GLU A 159 1.21 -6.31 24.06
CA GLU A 159 1.98 -6.64 22.86
C GLU A 159 3.24 -5.78 22.73
N VAL A 160 3.15 -4.50 23.07
CA VAL A 160 4.31 -3.59 23.06
C VAL A 160 5.36 -4.03 24.08
N LEU A 161 4.93 -4.44 25.28
CA LEU A 161 5.84 -4.97 26.32
C LEU A 161 6.50 -6.28 25.87
N ARG A 162 5.73 -7.20 25.29
CA ARG A 162 6.25 -8.47 24.74
C ARG A 162 7.27 -8.21 23.63
N LEU A 163 6.96 -7.33 22.69
CA LEU A 163 7.90 -6.94 21.63
C LEU A 163 9.19 -6.34 22.20
N GLY A 164 9.08 -5.52 23.24
CA GLY A 164 10.26 -4.98 23.94
C GLY A 164 11.15 -6.08 24.53
N GLN A 165 10.54 -7.08 25.16
CA GLN A 165 11.26 -8.24 25.71
C GLN A 165 11.92 -9.08 24.60
N ASP A 166 11.20 -9.35 23.51
CA ASP A 166 11.70 -10.12 22.36
C ASP A 166 12.89 -9.42 21.68
N LEU A 167 12.90 -8.07 21.67
CA LEU A 167 14.00 -7.25 21.16
C LEU A 167 15.14 -7.07 22.18
N GLY A 168 15.00 -7.61 23.40
CA GLY A 168 15.99 -7.49 24.45
C GLY A 168 16.10 -6.10 25.07
N PHE A 169 15.03 -5.29 24.99
CA PHE A 169 14.99 -3.98 25.63
C PHE A 169 14.85 -4.10 27.15
N ASP A 170 15.62 -3.29 27.85
CA ASP A 170 15.59 -3.17 29.30
C ASP A 170 14.52 -2.13 29.69
N PRO A 171 13.45 -2.53 30.40
CA PRO A 171 12.37 -1.61 30.77
C PRO A 171 12.81 -0.50 31.73
N ASP A 172 13.94 -0.68 32.43
CA ASP A 172 14.50 0.32 33.35
C ASP A 172 15.40 1.34 32.65
N LYS A 173 15.63 1.18 31.34
CA LYS A 173 16.45 2.09 30.53
C LYS A 173 15.63 2.83 29.48
N LYS A 174 16.08 4.04 29.16
CA LYS A 174 15.54 4.78 28.01
C LYS A 174 16.01 4.12 26.72
N THR A 175 15.07 3.78 25.85
CA THR A 175 15.34 3.26 24.50
C THR A 175 15.37 4.41 23.49
N ILE A 176 16.34 4.39 22.57
CA ILE A 176 16.42 5.34 21.46
C ILE A 176 16.07 4.60 20.17
N LEU A 177 15.00 5.04 19.51
CA LEU A 177 14.70 4.63 18.13
C LEU A 177 15.47 5.54 17.17
N TYR A 178 16.42 4.97 16.44
CA TYR A 178 17.17 5.68 15.42
C TYR A 178 16.81 5.13 14.03
N ALA A 179 16.14 5.96 13.23
CA ALA A 179 15.71 5.63 11.86
C ALA A 179 16.26 6.68 10.87
N PRO A 180 17.56 6.62 10.54
CA PRO A 180 18.15 7.59 9.62
C PRO A 180 17.61 7.40 8.21
N SER A 181 17.23 8.50 7.56
CA SER A 181 16.95 8.50 6.13
C SER A 181 18.25 8.70 5.34
N PHE A 182 18.54 7.80 4.39
CA PHE A 182 19.73 7.89 3.52
C PHE A 182 19.69 9.08 2.54
N TYR A 183 18.49 9.59 2.22
CA TYR A 183 18.31 10.74 1.34
C TYR A 183 17.89 11.99 2.12
N PRO A 184 18.59 13.14 1.98
CA PRO A 184 17.99 14.42 2.30
C PRO A 184 16.82 14.62 1.33
N SER A 185 15.61 14.76 1.87
CA SER A 185 14.36 15.14 1.20
C SER A 185 14.39 15.28 -0.33
N SER A 186 13.69 14.37 -1.02
CA SER A 186 13.28 14.52 -2.44
C SER A 186 12.26 15.64 -2.60
#